data_AF-A4S809-F1
#
_entry.id   AF-A4S809-F1
#
_cell.length_a   1.000
_cell.length_b   1.000
_cell.length_c   1.000
_cell.angle_alpha   90.00
_cell.angle_beta   90.00
_cell.angle_gamma   90.00
#
_symmetry.space_group_name_H-M   'P 1'
#
loop_
_entity.id
_entity.type
_entity.pdbx_description
1 polymer ?
#
loop_
_entity_poly.entity_id
_entity_poly.type
_entity_poly.pdbx_seq_one_letter_code
_entity_poly.pdbx_strand_id
1 'polypeptide(L)'
;MASGAQRRKRKRESEKREAWVRFDAAGGDLSAYERSLEEDATAKKARAAAARRAADVEALNDATGSREADERGQDRERASSSLLRDAVGVRVRVRKDSAHALRVLCRATSDGDCFFACGQPRSWGRRGIEAVVNALGFGVLEYDEITLSKAPELAACVIRLDADDENASVKRKKKRAGGVGSAVETFLARAEKLVEPIQAPDVSGDEIDRDGGGLNAWVAAHRRKRPGSAQAVTASIDAWFEKKEAEEAAAEEAANAVKSDDGWTKVEAKRGRRKTTEESTGTTIGSIRAATADRRRKEPKKIAGEQFYRFQSKEKKRNEIIELQAKFEQDKQRIARLKAARKFRPM
;
A
#
# COMPACT_ATOMS: atom_id res chain seq x y z
N MET A 1 -23.71 -2.68 -67.39
CA MET A 1 -22.86 -2.07 -66.34
C MET A 1 -22.31 -0.75 -66.87
N ALA A 2 -22.55 0.38 -66.20
CA ALA A 2 -21.99 1.67 -66.64
C ALA A 2 -20.45 1.63 -66.57
N SER A 3 -19.78 2.22 -67.56
CA SER A 3 -18.31 2.23 -67.57
C SER A 3 -17.75 3.03 -66.38
N GLY A 4 -16.53 2.72 -65.96
CA GLY A 4 -15.87 3.44 -64.86
C GLY A 4 -15.80 4.96 -65.09
N ALA A 5 -15.68 5.39 -66.35
CA ALA A 5 -15.70 6.80 -66.76
C ALA A 5 -17.10 7.45 -66.58
N GLN A 6 -18.17 6.75 -66.97
CA GLN A 6 -19.55 7.23 -66.79
C GLN A 6 -19.90 7.36 -65.30
N ARG A 7 -19.44 6.43 -64.45
CA ARG A 7 -19.65 6.51 -63.00
C ARG A 7 -18.95 7.71 -62.37
N ARG A 8 -17.71 8.00 -62.77
CA ARG A 8 -16.96 9.19 -62.33
C ARG A 8 -17.62 10.49 -62.78
N LYS A 9 -18.14 10.54 -64.01
CA LYS A 9 -18.87 11.72 -64.53
C LYS A 9 -20.14 11.98 -63.72
N ARG A 10 -20.97 10.95 -63.50
CA ARG A 10 -22.19 11.06 -62.68
C ARG A 10 -21.89 11.51 -61.24
N LYS A 11 -20.80 11.02 -60.65
CA LYS A 11 -20.36 11.44 -59.31
C LYS A 11 -19.97 12.93 -59.26
N ARG A 12 -19.23 13.41 -60.25
CA ARG A 12 -18.88 14.84 -60.34
C ARG A 12 -20.10 15.72 -60.54
N GLU A 13 -21.07 15.25 -61.32
CA GLU A 13 -22.33 15.97 -61.54
C GLU A 13 -23.22 15.99 -60.28
N SER A 14 -23.26 14.91 -59.51
CA SER A 14 -23.97 14.88 -58.23
C SER A 14 -23.28 15.76 -57.18
N GLU A 15 -21.96 15.68 -57.03
CA GLU A 15 -21.18 16.53 -56.12
C GLU A 15 -21.37 18.02 -56.43
N LYS A 16 -21.43 18.39 -57.72
CA LYS A 16 -21.74 19.76 -58.13
C LYS A 16 -23.15 20.18 -57.74
N ARG A 17 -24.16 19.33 -57.96
CA ARG A 17 -25.55 19.63 -57.59
C ARG A 17 -25.70 19.80 -56.07
N GLU A 18 -25.05 18.93 -55.30
CA GLU A 18 -25.05 19.01 -53.84
C GLU A 18 -24.37 20.28 -53.33
N ALA A 19 -23.27 20.72 -53.97
CA ALA A 19 -22.61 21.98 -53.65
C ALA A 19 -23.53 23.19 -53.88
N TRP A 20 -24.25 23.22 -55.00
CA TRP A 20 -25.23 24.28 -55.30
C TRP A 20 -26.39 24.29 -54.30
N VAL A 21 -26.96 23.13 -53.97
CA VAL A 21 -28.03 23.02 -52.96
C VAL A 21 -27.58 23.53 -51.59
N ARG A 22 -26.33 23.23 -51.19
CA ARG A 22 -25.75 23.72 -49.93
C ARG A 22 -25.48 25.22 -49.94
N PHE A 23 -25.04 25.77 -51.08
CA PHE A 23 -24.84 27.19 -51.26
C PHE A 23 -26.17 27.96 -51.18
N ASP A 24 -27.22 27.43 -51.81
CA ASP A 24 -28.58 28.00 -51.74
C ASP A 24 -29.15 27.92 -50.31
N ALA A 25 -28.89 26.82 -49.59
CA ALA A 25 -29.27 26.67 -48.18
C ALA A 25 -28.54 27.66 -47.25
N ALA A 26 -27.34 28.11 -47.63
CA ALA A 26 -26.60 29.16 -46.94
C ALA A 26 -27.04 30.58 -47.35
N GLY A 27 -28.16 30.71 -48.08
CA GLY A 27 -28.72 32.00 -48.51
C GLY A 27 -27.95 32.67 -49.64
N GLY A 28 -27.08 31.94 -50.35
CA GLY A 28 -26.21 32.51 -51.39
C GLY A 28 -24.99 33.26 -50.84
N ASP A 29 -24.74 33.21 -49.54
CA ASP A 29 -23.58 33.82 -48.92
C ASP A 29 -22.37 32.87 -48.94
N LEU A 30 -21.33 33.26 -49.68
CA LEU A 30 -20.10 32.47 -49.82
C LEU A 30 -19.43 32.20 -48.47
N SER A 31 -19.42 33.19 -47.56
CA SER A 31 -18.80 33.04 -46.24
C SER A 31 -19.56 32.08 -45.30
N ALA A 32 -20.88 31.94 -45.48
CA ALA A 32 -21.70 31.01 -44.72
C ALA A 32 -21.55 29.59 -45.28
N TYR A 33 -21.45 29.46 -46.61
CA TYR A 33 -21.13 28.21 -47.28
C TYR A 33 -19.74 27.68 -46.89
N GLU A 34 -18.71 28.53 -46.87
CA GLU A 34 -17.35 28.16 -46.44
C GLU A 34 -17.31 27.70 -44.97
N ARG A 35 -17.99 28.41 -44.07
CA ARG A 35 -18.13 28.00 -42.66
C ARG A 35 -18.80 26.64 -42.52
N SER A 36 -19.87 26.38 -43.29
CA SER A 36 -20.54 25.07 -43.29
C SER A 36 -19.64 23.93 -43.77
N LEU A 37 -18.74 24.19 -44.72
CA LEU A 37 -17.74 23.23 -45.19
C LEU A 37 -16.68 22.95 -44.12
N GLU A 38 -16.25 23.98 -43.39
CA GLU A 38 -15.31 23.84 -42.28
C GLU A 38 -15.93 23.06 -41.11
N GLU A 39 -17.19 23.32 -40.77
CA GLU A 39 -17.95 22.58 -39.77
C GLU A 39 -18.14 21.10 -40.18
N ASP A 40 -18.50 20.82 -41.43
CA ASP A 40 -18.61 19.45 -41.94
C ASP A 40 -17.24 18.74 -41.94
N ALA A 41 -16.17 19.44 -42.31
CA ALA A 41 -14.82 18.89 -42.30
C ALA A 41 -14.33 18.58 -40.89
N THR A 42 -14.60 19.46 -39.92
CA THR A 42 -14.28 19.24 -38.50
C THR A 42 -15.13 18.11 -37.91
N ALA A 43 -16.43 18.05 -38.22
CA ALA A 43 -17.31 16.96 -37.81
C ALA A 43 -16.88 15.61 -38.42
N LYS A 44 -16.46 15.59 -39.69
CA LYS A 44 -15.93 14.38 -40.34
C LYS A 44 -14.61 13.91 -39.71
N LYS A 45 -13.71 14.84 -39.39
CA LYS A 45 -12.48 14.54 -38.64
C LYS A 45 -12.82 13.99 -37.25
N ALA A 46 -13.77 14.60 -36.54
CA ALA A 46 -14.21 14.15 -35.22
C ALA A 46 -14.82 12.73 -35.27
N ARG A 47 -15.68 12.43 -36.26
CA ARG A 47 -16.25 11.09 -36.47
C ARG A 47 -15.18 10.04 -36.81
N ALA A 48 -14.21 10.38 -37.66
CA ALA A 48 -13.10 9.48 -37.99
C ALA A 48 -12.23 9.19 -36.76
N ALA A 49 -11.94 10.22 -35.95
CA ALA A 49 -11.22 10.08 -34.69
C ALA A 49 -11.99 9.22 -33.68
N ALA A 50 -13.29 9.44 -33.53
CA ALA A 50 -14.15 8.61 -32.67
C ALA A 50 -14.17 7.13 -33.10
N ALA A 51 -14.24 6.86 -34.42
CA ALA A 51 -14.20 5.50 -34.96
C ALA A 51 -12.85 4.82 -34.68
N ARG A 52 -11.73 5.55 -34.77
CA ARG A 52 -10.40 5.04 -34.42
C ARG A 52 -10.28 4.76 -32.92
N ARG A 53 -10.80 5.64 -32.06
CA ARG A 53 -10.86 5.39 -30.60
C ARG A 53 -11.63 4.13 -30.28
N ALA A 54 -12.78 3.92 -30.92
CA ALA A 54 -13.55 2.70 -30.73
C ALA A 54 -12.76 1.45 -31.14
N ALA A 55 -12.07 1.50 -32.29
CA ALA A 55 -11.22 0.40 -32.75
C ALA A 55 -10.01 0.14 -31.83
N ASP A 56 -9.38 1.19 -31.28
CA ASP A 56 -8.27 1.07 -30.32
C ASP A 56 -8.75 0.40 -29.02
N VAL A 57 -9.94 0.76 -28.53
CA VAL A 57 -10.56 0.13 -27.34
C VAL A 57 -10.92 -1.33 -27.60
N GLU A 58 -11.46 -1.65 -28.77
CA GLU A 58 -11.77 -3.03 -29.19
C GLU A 58 -10.51 -3.89 -29.28
N ALA A 59 -9.44 -3.39 -29.92
CA ALA A 59 -8.15 -4.07 -30.00
C ALA A 59 -7.49 -4.30 -28.62
N LEU A 60 -7.65 -3.35 -27.68
CA LEU A 60 -7.23 -3.53 -26.29
C LEU A 60 -8.02 -4.65 -25.61
N ASN A 61 -9.34 -4.73 -25.82
CA ASN A 61 -10.18 -5.77 -25.25
C ASN A 61 -9.80 -7.16 -25.79
N ASP A 62 -9.61 -7.29 -27.10
CA ASP A 62 -9.21 -8.54 -27.77
C ASP A 62 -7.85 -9.05 -27.27
N ALA A 63 -6.87 -8.16 -27.10
CA ALA A 63 -5.55 -8.51 -26.57
C ALA A 63 -5.59 -9.07 -25.12
N THR A 64 -6.64 -8.74 -24.37
CA THR A 64 -6.86 -9.27 -23.01
C THR A 64 -7.83 -10.46 -22.96
N GLY A 65 -8.45 -10.82 -24.09
CA GLY A 65 -9.55 -11.79 -24.18
C GLY A 65 -9.14 -13.24 -24.48
N SER A 66 -7.99 -13.49 -25.11
CA SER A 66 -7.57 -14.86 -25.48
C SER A 66 -6.74 -15.54 -24.39
N ARG A 67 -7.43 -16.24 -23.48
CA ARG A 67 -6.85 -17.32 -22.68
C ARG A 67 -7.27 -18.64 -23.31
N GLU A 68 -6.74 -18.97 -24.48
CA GLU A 68 -6.79 -20.35 -24.98
C GLU A 68 -5.80 -21.17 -24.15
N ALA A 69 -6.34 -22.13 -23.40
CA ALA A 69 -5.56 -23.13 -22.71
C ALA A 69 -5.12 -24.18 -23.75
N ASP A 70 -3.86 -24.16 -24.17
CA ASP A 70 -3.29 -25.26 -24.94
C ASP A 70 -3.19 -26.51 -24.05
N GLU A 71 -3.62 -27.66 -24.57
CA GLU A 71 -3.66 -28.98 -23.90
C GLU A 71 -2.27 -29.56 -23.51
N ARG A 72 -1.20 -28.74 -23.51
CA ARG A 72 0.18 -29.20 -23.25
C ARG A 72 0.95 -28.41 -22.19
N GLY A 73 0.27 -27.63 -21.34
CA GLY A 73 0.79 -27.22 -20.03
C GLY A 73 2.21 -26.65 -20.01
N GLN A 74 2.62 -25.94 -21.07
CA GLN A 74 3.89 -25.24 -21.13
C GLN A 74 3.61 -23.76 -21.27
N ASP A 75 3.74 -23.04 -20.16
CA ASP A 75 3.77 -21.59 -20.12
C ASP A 75 5.01 -21.10 -20.88
N ARG A 76 4.88 -20.89 -22.20
CA ARG A 76 5.84 -20.03 -22.89
C ARG A 76 5.67 -18.64 -22.31
N GLU A 77 6.74 -18.09 -21.74
CA GLU A 77 6.80 -16.70 -21.29
C GLU A 77 6.20 -15.79 -22.36
N ARG A 78 4.97 -15.34 -22.07
CA ARG A 78 4.12 -14.61 -22.98
C ARG A 78 4.84 -13.30 -23.27
N ALA A 79 5.29 -13.12 -24.51
CA ALA A 79 5.70 -11.82 -24.98
C ALA A 79 4.55 -10.86 -24.65
N SER A 80 4.79 -9.95 -23.70
CA SER A 80 3.77 -9.03 -23.19
C SER A 80 3.06 -8.40 -24.38
N SER A 81 1.73 -8.38 -24.30
CA SER A 81 0.81 -7.81 -25.28
C SER A 81 1.45 -6.61 -25.99
N SER A 82 1.56 -6.67 -27.31
CA SER A 82 2.24 -5.66 -28.15
C SER A 82 1.80 -4.22 -27.85
N LEU A 83 0.57 -4.03 -27.38
CA LEU A 83 0.00 -2.72 -27.05
C LEU A 83 0.49 -2.11 -25.72
N LEU A 84 1.01 -2.90 -24.78
CA LEU A 84 1.55 -2.37 -23.50
C LEU A 84 3.07 -2.14 -23.56
N ARG A 85 3.75 -2.50 -24.66
CA ARG A 85 5.20 -2.32 -24.80
C ARG A 85 5.62 -0.85 -24.82
N ASP A 86 4.79 0.00 -25.42
CA ASP A 86 5.05 1.44 -25.55
C ASP A 86 4.36 2.27 -24.46
N ALA A 87 3.79 1.64 -23.43
CA ALA A 87 3.10 2.34 -22.36
C ALA A 87 4.10 2.91 -21.34
N VAL A 88 4.08 4.23 -21.17
CA VAL A 88 4.91 4.94 -20.19
C VAL A 88 4.26 4.86 -18.82
N GLY A 89 5.02 4.45 -17.81
CA GLY A 89 4.54 4.36 -16.43
C GLY A 89 4.81 5.62 -15.63
N VAL A 90 3.79 6.43 -15.36
CA VAL A 90 3.89 7.55 -14.42
C VAL A 90 3.77 7.02 -13.00
N ARG A 91 4.80 7.24 -12.18
CA ARG A 91 4.74 6.91 -10.75
C ARG A 91 4.03 8.02 -9.99
N VAL A 92 2.97 7.66 -9.28
CA VAL A 92 2.15 8.58 -8.49
C VAL A 92 2.02 8.06 -7.06
N ARG A 93 2.38 8.88 -6.08
CA ARG A 93 2.22 8.59 -4.66
C ARG A 93 0.78 8.89 -4.24
N VAL A 94 0.02 7.84 -3.91
CA VAL A 94 -1.38 7.96 -3.47
C VAL A 94 -1.46 8.58 -2.07
N ARG A 95 -0.46 8.36 -1.22
CA ARG A 95 -0.36 8.91 0.13
C ARG A 95 0.90 9.74 0.28
N LYS A 96 0.75 10.92 0.90
CA LYS A 96 1.88 11.76 1.32
C LYS A 96 2.82 10.95 2.20
N ASP A 97 4.11 10.98 1.88
CA ASP A 97 5.20 10.26 2.57
C ASP A 97 5.14 8.72 2.54
N SER A 98 4.26 8.14 1.72
CA SER A 98 4.26 6.68 1.49
C SER A 98 5.37 6.27 0.52
N ALA A 99 6.05 5.17 0.85
CA ALA A 99 7.02 4.53 -0.05
C ALA A 99 6.34 3.87 -1.26
N HIS A 100 5.02 3.67 -1.20
CA HIS A 100 4.25 3.02 -2.24
C HIS A 100 3.80 4.05 -3.28
N ALA A 101 4.36 3.95 -4.49
CA ALA A 101 3.89 4.67 -5.66
C ALA A 101 3.07 3.73 -6.55
N LEU A 102 1.87 4.17 -6.91
CA LEU A 102 1.05 3.55 -7.93
C LEU A 102 1.62 3.91 -9.31
N ARG A 103 1.58 2.98 -10.25
CA ARG A 103 2.03 3.22 -11.63
C ARG A 103 0.81 3.40 -12.51
N VAL A 104 0.55 4.65 -12.92
CA VAL A 104 -0.46 4.96 -13.94
C VAL A 104 0.19 4.73 -15.31
N LEU A 105 -0.37 3.85 -16.11
CA LEU A 105 0.15 3.56 -17.45
C LEU A 105 -0.50 4.54 -18.43
N CYS A 106 0.33 5.26 -19.19
CA CYS A 106 -0.08 6.24 -20.19
C CYS A 106 0.40 5.80 -21.57
N ARG A 107 -0.45 5.92 -22.59
CA ARG A 107 -0.09 5.62 -23.97
C ARG A 107 -0.78 6.57 -24.93
N ALA A 108 -0.10 6.99 -25.99
CA ALA A 108 -0.72 7.77 -27.07
C ALA A 108 -1.77 6.91 -27.81
N THR A 109 -2.88 7.55 -28.19
CA THR A 109 -3.87 6.96 -29.10
C THR A 109 -3.39 7.07 -30.55
N SER A 110 -3.95 6.27 -31.46
CA SER A 110 -3.61 6.30 -32.88
C SER A 110 -3.87 7.65 -33.58
N ASP A 111 -4.71 8.49 -32.97
CA ASP A 111 -5.00 9.85 -33.43
C ASP A 111 -3.87 10.86 -33.13
N GLY A 112 -2.93 10.52 -32.24
CA GLY A 112 -1.82 11.39 -31.86
C GLY A 112 -2.19 12.53 -30.90
N ASP A 113 -3.45 12.99 -30.88
CA ASP A 113 -3.88 14.14 -30.08
C ASP A 113 -4.40 13.77 -28.67
N CYS A 114 -4.74 12.50 -28.45
CA CYS A 114 -5.23 12.00 -27.15
C CYS A 114 -4.27 10.96 -26.57
N PHE A 115 -4.24 10.82 -25.26
CA PHE A 115 -3.60 9.69 -24.59
C PHE A 115 -4.61 8.90 -23.74
N PHE A 116 -4.38 7.60 -23.68
CA PHE A 116 -5.07 6.67 -22.80
C PHE A 116 -4.28 6.56 -21.50
N ALA A 117 -4.95 6.68 -20.36
CA ALA A 117 -4.37 6.40 -19.05
C ALA A 117 -5.18 5.34 -18.30
N CYS A 118 -4.50 4.36 -17.71
CA CYS A 118 -5.13 3.29 -16.94
C CYS A 118 -4.39 2.95 -15.65
N GLY A 119 -5.13 2.32 -14.73
CA GLY A 119 -4.60 1.86 -13.44
C GLY A 119 -4.77 2.86 -12.29
N GLN A 120 -5.52 3.95 -12.49
CA GLN A 120 -5.85 4.89 -11.42
C GLN A 120 -7.05 4.41 -10.58
N PRO A 121 -7.10 4.72 -9.27
CA PRO A 121 -8.28 4.45 -8.45
C PRO A 121 -9.50 5.19 -8.99
N ARG A 122 -10.68 4.56 -8.95
CA ARG A 122 -11.92 5.22 -9.38
C ARG A 122 -12.28 6.46 -8.54
N SER A 123 -11.84 6.51 -7.28
CA SER A 123 -12.04 7.65 -6.37
C SER A 123 -11.35 8.95 -6.83
N TRP A 124 -10.38 8.86 -7.74
CA TRP A 124 -9.66 10.03 -8.25
C TRP A 124 -10.53 10.89 -9.18
N GLY A 125 -11.41 10.26 -9.96
CA GLY A 125 -12.19 10.94 -11.00
C GLY A 125 -11.35 11.85 -11.90
N ARG A 126 -11.97 12.89 -12.47
CA ARG A 126 -11.30 13.88 -13.34
C ARG A 126 -10.20 14.67 -12.61
N ARG A 127 -10.49 15.13 -11.38
CA ARG A 127 -9.59 15.96 -10.54
C ARG A 127 -8.26 15.26 -10.26
N GLY A 128 -8.35 13.95 -10.03
CA GLY A 128 -7.21 13.04 -9.87
C GLY A 128 -6.15 13.20 -10.93
N ILE A 129 -6.62 13.12 -12.17
CA ILE A 129 -5.74 13.01 -13.32
C ILE A 129 -5.34 14.39 -13.81
N GLU A 130 -6.22 15.39 -13.70
CA GLU A 130 -5.85 16.79 -13.88
C GLU A 130 -4.66 17.18 -13.01
N ALA A 131 -4.62 16.78 -11.74
CA ALA A 131 -3.47 17.07 -10.88
C ALA A 131 -2.17 16.44 -11.39
N VAL A 132 -2.23 15.20 -11.90
CA VAL A 132 -1.07 14.50 -12.49
C VAL A 132 -0.62 15.18 -13.78
N VAL A 133 -1.56 15.57 -14.64
CA VAL A 133 -1.30 16.21 -15.92
C VAL A 133 -0.77 17.64 -15.72
N ASN A 134 -1.33 18.38 -14.76
CA ASN A 134 -0.87 19.71 -14.36
C ASN A 134 0.53 19.68 -13.72
N ALA A 135 0.85 18.65 -12.92
CA ALA A 135 2.21 18.47 -12.39
C ALA A 135 3.25 18.25 -13.51
N LEU A 136 2.81 17.70 -14.64
CA LEU A 136 3.58 17.58 -15.87
C LEU A 136 3.52 18.84 -16.76
N GLY A 137 2.76 19.86 -16.37
CA GLY A 137 2.69 21.16 -17.04
C GLY A 137 1.73 21.25 -18.21
N PHE A 138 0.78 20.32 -18.35
CA PHE A 138 -0.22 20.33 -19.41
C PHE A 138 -1.63 20.55 -18.83
N GLY A 139 -2.52 21.16 -19.62
CA GLY A 139 -3.95 21.27 -19.33
C GLY A 139 -4.76 20.10 -19.91
N VAL A 140 -5.93 19.83 -19.33
CA VAL A 140 -6.87 18.80 -19.79
C VAL A 140 -8.08 19.46 -20.45
N LEU A 141 -8.28 19.24 -21.75
CA LEU A 141 -9.43 19.73 -22.51
C LEU A 141 -10.65 18.84 -22.35
N GLU A 142 -10.49 17.57 -22.72
CA GLU A 142 -11.56 16.57 -22.68
C GLU A 142 -11.11 15.38 -21.84
N TYR A 143 -12.05 14.86 -21.04
CA TYR A 143 -11.86 13.70 -20.17
C TYR A 143 -13.03 12.74 -20.40
N ASP A 144 -12.74 11.60 -21.01
CA ASP A 144 -13.70 10.51 -21.21
C ASP A 144 -13.33 9.34 -20.30
N GLU A 145 -14.18 9.04 -19.32
CA GLU A 145 -14.00 7.91 -18.41
C GLU A 145 -14.43 6.59 -19.07
N ILE A 146 -13.58 5.57 -18.95
CA ILE A 146 -13.81 4.22 -19.44
C ILE A 146 -13.89 3.28 -18.24
N THR A 147 -15.03 2.62 -18.08
CA THR A 147 -15.25 1.60 -17.05
C THR A 147 -14.62 0.27 -17.48
N LEU A 148 -13.77 -0.30 -16.62
CA LEU A 148 -13.14 -1.59 -16.85
C LEU A 148 -14.02 -2.72 -16.29
N SER A 149 -14.52 -3.61 -17.15
CA SER A 149 -15.38 -4.73 -16.73
C SER A 149 -14.69 -5.72 -15.80
N LYS A 150 -13.39 -5.98 -16.00
CA LYS A 150 -12.59 -6.93 -15.20
C LYS A 150 -12.09 -6.35 -13.88
N ALA A 151 -12.07 -5.02 -13.72
CA ALA A 151 -11.51 -4.34 -12.55
C ALA A 151 -12.30 -3.05 -12.24
N PRO A 152 -13.47 -3.15 -11.60
CA PRO A 152 -14.38 -2.00 -11.40
C PRO A 152 -13.84 -0.94 -10.41
N GLU A 153 -12.85 -1.32 -9.60
CA GLU A 153 -12.16 -0.43 -8.65
C GLU A 153 -11.15 0.51 -9.33
N LEU A 154 -10.74 0.16 -10.56
CA LEU A 154 -9.79 0.93 -11.35
C LEU A 154 -10.52 1.64 -12.49
N ALA A 155 -10.15 2.90 -12.71
CA ALA A 155 -10.61 3.67 -13.86
C ALA A 155 -9.58 3.61 -14.99
N ALA A 156 -10.09 3.61 -16.22
CA ALA A 156 -9.35 3.98 -17.41
C ALA A 156 -9.93 5.27 -17.98
N CYS A 157 -9.15 6.05 -18.71
CA CYS A 157 -9.63 7.29 -19.30
C CYS A 157 -8.90 7.61 -20.61
N VAL A 158 -9.59 8.33 -21.49
CA VAL A 158 -9.00 8.96 -22.68
C VAL A 158 -9.01 10.46 -22.45
N ILE A 159 -7.85 11.09 -22.67
CA ILE A 159 -7.61 12.49 -22.34
C ILE A 159 -7.08 13.22 -23.55
N ARG A 160 -7.66 14.38 -23.84
CA ARG A 160 -7.10 15.38 -24.77
C ARG A 160 -6.36 16.45 -24.00
N LEU A 161 -5.12 16.69 -24.41
CA LEU A 161 -4.29 17.74 -23.82
C LEU A 161 -4.54 19.08 -24.52
N ASP A 162 -4.47 20.15 -23.75
CA ASP A 162 -4.32 21.49 -24.29
C ASP A 162 -2.99 21.60 -25.07
N ALA A 163 -3.06 22.00 -26.35
CA ALA A 163 -1.88 22.21 -27.19
C ALA A 163 -1.07 23.47 -26.80
N ASP A 164 -1.60 24.27 -25.88
CA ASP A 164 -0.95 25.43 -25.29
C ASP A 164 -0.34 25.06 -23.94
N ASP A 165 0.84 24.46 -24.04
CA ASP A 165 1.76 24.29 -22.92
C ASP A 165 2.14 25.70 -22.40
N GLU A 166 1.55 26.11 -21.27
CA GLU A 166 1.80 27.39 -20.58
C GLU A 166 3.31 27.62 -20.36
N ASN A 167 4.09 26.55 -20.16
CA ASN A 167 5.56 26.64 -20.03
C ASN A 167 6.30 26.74 -21.38
N ALA A 168 5.69 26.29 -22.49
CA ALA A 168 6.23 26.48 -23.83
C ALA A 168 6.08 27.93 -24.32
N SER A 169 5.14 28.70 -23.78
CA SER A 169 4.94 30.12 -24.11
C SER A 169 6.21 30.97 -23.87
N VAL A 170 6.96 30.67 -22.79
CA VAL A 170 8.21 31.38 -22.45
C VAL A 170 9.37 31.04 -23.40
N LYS A 171 9.38 29.84 -24.00
CA LYS A 171 10.41 29.40 -24.97
C LYS A 171 10.02 29.62 -26.44
N ARG A 172 8.75 29.87 -26.75
CA ARG A 172 8.22 30.01 -28.13
C ARG A 172 8.77 31.22 -28.91
N LYS A 173 9.53 32.14 -28.30
CA LYS A 173 10.18 33.24 -29.03
C LYS A 173 11.47 32.84 -29.78
N LYS A 174 11.98 31.60 -29.63
CA LYS A 174 13.23 31.17 -30.30
C LYS A 174 13.20 29.70 -30.74
N LYS A 175 12.34 29.37 -31.71
CA LYS A 175 12.54 28.34 -32.76
C LYS A 175 11.19 28.02 -33.42
N ARG A 176 10.84 28.76 -34.46
CA ARG A 176 9.89 28.29 -35.49
C ARG A 176 10.72 27.70 -36.63
N ALA A 177 11.20 26.47 -36.45
CA ALA A 177 11.77 25.60 -37.49
C ALA A 177 12.16 24.26 -36.84
N GLY A 178 11.35 23.23 -37.05
CA GLY A 178 11.55 21.88 -36.50
C GLY A 178 10.21 21.35 -35.99
N GLY A 179 9.69 20.30 -36.64
CA GLY A 179 8.35 19.76 -36.39
C GLY A 179 8.05 19.61 -34.91
N VAL A 180 6.97 20.26 -34.47
CA VAL A 180 6.44 20.09 -33.12
C VAL A 180 5.83 18.69 -33.10
N GLY A 181 6.49 17.73 -32.43
CA GLY A 181 5.87 16.45 -32.09
C GLY A 181 4.56 16.71 -31.33
N SER A 182 3.59 15.79 -31.42
CA SER A 182 2.29 15.99 -30.78
C SER A 182 2.47 16.33 -29.29
N ALA A 183 1.63 17.20 -28.72
CA ALA A 183 1.65 17.53 -27.29
C ALA A 183 1.68 16.26 -26.41
N VAL A 184 1.01 15.21 -26.86
CA VAL A 184 0.99 13.88 -26.22
C VAL A 184 2.38 13.22 -26.20
N GLU A 185 3.16 13.31 -27.27
CA GLU A 185 4.52 12.74 -27.30
C GLU A 185 5.45 13.48 -26.33
N THR A 186 5.30 14.81 -26.23
CA THR A 186 6.07 15.61 -25.27
C THR A 186 5.69 15.29 -23.82
N PHE A 187 4.39 15.05 -23.55
CA PHE A 187 3.89 14.58 -22.27
C PHE A 187 4.49 13.22 -21.90
N LEU A 188 4.45 12.25 -22.82
CA LEU A 188 5.00 10.91 -22.59
C LEU A 188 6.52 10.94 -22.35
N ALA A 189 7.26 11.76 -23.11
CA ALA A 189 8.70 11.93 -22.92
C ALA A 189 9.04 12.60 -21.58
N ARG A 190 8.20 13.51 -21.08
CA ARG A 190 8.36 14.12 -19.74
C ARG A 190 8.00 13.13 -18.64
N ALA A 191 6.94 12.35 -18.84
CA ALA A 191 6.52 11.27 -17.96
C ALA A 191 7.60 10.19 -17.80
N GLU A 192 8.30 9.82 -18.87
CA GLU A 192 9.37 8.83 -18.82
C GLU A 192 10.59 9.33 -18.04
N LYS A 193 10.89 10.63 -18.13
CA LYS A 193 12.01 11.27 -17.42
C LYS A 193 11.73 11.54 -15.93
N LEU A 194 10.50 11.33 -15.45
CA LEU A 194 10.15 11.53 -14.05
C LEU A 194 10.77 10.44 -13.17
N VAL A 195 11.82 10.83 -12.44
CA VAL A 195 12.44 9.99 -11.42
C VAL A 195 11.64 10.03 -10.11
N GLU A 196 11.12 11.19 -9.75
CA GLU A 196 10.33 11.35 -8.52
C GLU A 196 8.84 11.10 -8.76
N PRO A 197 8.18 10.31 -7.89
CA PRO A 197 6.74 10.13 -7.98
C PRO A 197 5.99 11.44 -7.75
N ILE A 198 5.04 11.74 -8.64
CA ILE A 198 4.09 12.84 -8.48
C ILE A 198 3.21 12.57 -7.27
N GLN A 199 2.89 13.59 -6.47
CA GLN A 199 1.93 13.45 -5.38
C GLN A 199 0.50 13.41 -5.95
N ALA A 200 -0.26 12.37 -5.62
CA ALA A 200 -1.68 12.30 -5.96
C ALA A 200 -2.45 13.42 -5.25
N PRO A 201 -3.54 13.93 -5.85
CA PRO A 201 -4.41 14.87 -5.15
C PRO A 201 -5.06 14.18 -3.96
N ASP A 202 -5.21 14.93 -2.86
CA ASP A 202 -5.92 14.51 -1.66
C ASP A 202 -7.42 14.50 -1.95
N VAL A 203 -7.90 13.51 -2.72
CA VAL A 203 -9.33 13.41 -3.13
C VAL A 203 -10.21 12.74 -2.08
N SER A 204 -9.69 12.44 -0.89
CA SER A 204 -10.50 12.02 0.24
C SER A 204 -11.14 13.24 0.92
N GLY A 205 -12.21 13.74 0.30
CA GLY A 205 -13.22 14.58 0.97
C GLY A 205 -14.15 13.77 1.87
N ASP A 206 -14.13 12.45 1.76
CA ASP A 206 -14.75 11.57 2.74
C ASP A 206 -13.70 11.19 3.80
N GLU A 207 -14.12 11.28 5.06
CA GLU A 207 -13.49 10.70 6.24
C GLU A 207 -13.45 9.15 6.15
N ILE A 208 -13.05 8.58 5.02
CA ILE A 208 -12.62 7.19 4.95
C ILE A 208 -11.27 7.16 5.65
N ASP A 209 -11.36 6.91 6.96
CA ASP A 209 -10.31 6.58 7.90
C ASP A 209 -8.90 6.77 7.34
N ARG A 210 -8.22 7.81 7.83
CA ARG A 210 -6.82 8.18 7.49
C ARG A 210 -5.85 6.99 7.55
N ASP A 211 -6.26 5.87 8.13
CA ASP A 211 -5.64 4.57 8.04
C ASP A 211 -6.71 3.55 7.61
N GLY A 212 -6.88 3.33 6.29
CA GLY A 212 -7.97 2.50 5.76
C GLY A 212 -8.24 1.25 6.60
N GLY A 213 -9.51 1.02 6.93
CA GLY A 213 -9.94 -0.02 7.86
C GLY A 213 -9.27 -1.39 7.62
N GLY A 214 -9.09 -2.14 8.70
CA GLY A 214 -8.43 -3.44 8.67
C GLY A 214 -6.92 -3.37 8.91
N LEU A 215 -6.13 -4.04 8.06
CA LEU A 215 -4.69 -4.21 8.27
C LEU A 215 -3.92 -2.88 8.24
N ASN A 216 -4.33 -1.94 7.38
CA ASN A 216 -3.64 -0.65 7.26
C ASN A 216 -3.89 0.24 8.49
N ALA A 217 -5.11 0.22 9.04
CA ALA A 217 -5.42 0.79 10.35
C ALA A 217 -4.54 0.19 11.45
N TRP A 218 -4.43 -1.14 11.49
CA TRP A 218 -3.60 -1.83 12.48
C TRP A 218 -2.11 -1.49 12.34
N VAL A 219 -1.56 -1.49 11.13
CA VAL A 219 -0.16 -1.15 10.85
C VAL A 219 0.13 0.31 11.19
N ALA A 220 -0.78 1.24 10.87
CA ALA A 220 -0.63 2.64 11.23
C ALA A 220 -0.71 2.86 12.74
N ALA A 221 -1.67 2.24 13.42
CA ALA A 221 -1.75 2.28 14.88
C ALA A 221 -0.50 1.66 15.54
N HIS A 222 0.02 0.57 14.98
CA HIS A 222 1.23 -0.08 15.46
C HIS A 222 2.47 0.83 15.27
N ARG A 223 2.57 1.51 14.13
CA ARG A 223 3.64 2.50 13.86
C ARG A 223 3.52 3.74 14.75
N ARG A 224 2.31 4.25 15.01
CA ARG A 224 2.10 5.37 15.95
C ARG A 224 2.50 5.02 17.38
N LYS A 225 2.21 3.79 17.82
CA LYS A 225 2.64 3.27 19.12
C LYS A 225 4.17 3.08 19.24
N ARG A 226 4.89 3.06 18.12
CA ARG A 226 6.36 2.94 18.08
C ARG A 226 6.95 4.00 17.15
N PRO A 227 7.12 5.24 17.62
CA PRO A 227 7.77 6.29 16.85
C PRO A 227 9.13 5.76 16.36
N GLY A 228 9.30 5.71 15.04
CA GLY A 228 10.45 5.03 14.41
C GLY A 228 11.80 5.73 14.58
N SER A 229 11.86 6.85 15.32
CA SER A 229 13.12 7.53 15.63
C SER A 229 13.65 7.05 16.98
N ALA A 230 14.92 6.62 17.01
CA ALA A 230 15.57 6.20 18.25
C ALA A 230 15.50 7.27 19.35
N GLN A 231 15.55 8.54 18.95
CA GLN A 231 15.43 9.71 19.84
C GLN A 231 14.07 9.83 20.53
N ALA A 232 12.97 9.52 19.84
CA ALA A 232 11.64 9.56 20.46
C ALA A 232 11.46 8.43 21.47
N VAL A 233 12.08 7.27 21.22
CA VAL A 233 12.08 6.14 22.14
C VAL A 233 12.90 6.48 23.39
N THR A 234 14.11 7.02 23.25
CA THR A 234 14.93 7.42 24.40
C THR A 234 14.23 8.47 25.26
N ALA A 235 13.65 9.52 24.65
CA ALA A 235 12.91 10.53 25.39
C ALA A 235 11.71 9.95 26.18
N SER A 236 11.01 8.95 25.61
CA SER A 236 9.92 8.28 26.33
C SER A 236 10.40 7.41 27.49
N ILE A 237 11.59 6.80 27.36
CA ILE A 237 12.21 6.00 28.41
C ILE A 237 12.69 6.92 29.54
N ASP A 238 13.34 8.02 29.19
CA ASP A 238 13.85 9.00 30.14
C ASP A 238 12.69 9.61 30.95
N ALA A 239 11.60 10.02 30.28
CA ALA A 239 10.40 10.53 30.94
C ALA A 239 9.73 9.47 31.85
N TRP A 240 9.80 8.18 31.50
CA TRP A 240 9.30 7.10 32.35
C TRP A 240 10.15 6.93 33.60
N PHE A 241 11.49 6.98 33.47
CA PHE A 241 12.41 6.93 34.61
C PHE A 241 12.24 8.14 35.52
N GLU A 242 12.13 9.35 34.98
CA GLU A 242 11.88 10.56 35.78
C GLU A 242 10.58 10.45 36.59
N LYS A 243 9.50 9.95 35.96
CA LYS A 243 8.24 9.73 36.67
C LYS A 243 8.39 8.67 37.76
N LYS A 244 9.13 7.59 37.50
CA LYS A 244 9.36 6.54 38.49
C LYS A 244 10.23 6.98 39.64
N GLU A 245 11.29 7.74 39.38
CA GLU A 245 12.14 8.32 40.42
C GLU A 245 11.36 9.33 41.27
N ALA A 246 10.47 10.13 40.68
CA ALA A 246 9.60 11.04 41.42
C ALA A 246 8.57 10.28 42.30
N GLU A 247 7.97 9.19 41.79
CA GLU A 247 7.08 8.32 42.57
C GLU A 247 7.83 7.65 43.74
N GLU A 248 9.04 7.14 43.50
CA GLU A 248 9.87 6.52 44.53
C GLU A 248 10.35 7.54 45.58
N ALA A 249 10.78 8.74 45.16
CA ALA A 249 11.17 9.80 46.08
C ALA A 249 10.00 10.25 46.96
N ALA A 250 8.81 10.42 46.39
CA ALA A 250 7.60 10.75 47.16
C ALA A 250 7.22 9.63 48.15
N ALA A 251 7.40 8.36 47.75
CA ALA A 251 7.17 7.21 48.63
C ALA A 251 8.21 7.12 49.75
N GLU A 252 9.48 7.42 49.46
CA GLU A 252 10.55 7.49 50.47
C GLU A 252 10.33 8.64 51.45
N GLU A 253 9.92 9.81 50.98
CA GLU A 253 9.56 10.96 51.81
C GLU A 253 8.35 10.65 52.70
N ALA A 254 7.30 10.03 52.17
CA ALA A 254 6.14 9.61 52.95
C ALA A 254 6.53 8.54 53.99
N ALA A 255 7.35 7.57 53.61
CA ALA A 255 7.83 6.54 54.53
C ALA A 255 8.80 7.10 55.59
N ASN A 256 9.55 8.15 55.29
CA ASN A 256 10.42 8.82 56.25
C ASN A 256 9.62 9.70 57.22
N ALA A 257 8.58 10.40 56.73
CA ALA A 257 7.67 11.18 57.56
C ALA A 257 6.96 10.30 58.59
N VAL A 258 6.39 9.17 58.17
CA VAL A 258 5.71 8.20 59.06
C VAL A 258 6.65 7.61 60.12
N LYS A 259 7.95 7.47 59.81
CA LYS A 259 8.93 6.90 60.76
C LYS A 259 9.48 7.92 61.75
N SER A 260 9.47 9.21 61.41
CA SER A 260 9.90 10.27 62.33
C SER A 260 8.97 10.43 63.53
N ASP A 261 7.69 10.08 63.37
CA ASP A 261 6.70 10.10 64.45
C ASP A 261 6.82 8.90 65.42
N ASP A 262 7.49 7.81 65.01
CA ASP A 262 7.52 6.53 65.77
C ASP A 262 8.87 6.26 66.46
N GLY A 263 9.81 7.21 66.48
CA GLY A 263 11.00 7.19 67.37
C GLY A 263 12.08 6.13 67.08
N TRP A 264 11.98 5.31 66.02
CA TRP A 264 13.00 4.33 65.62
C TRP A 264 13.85 4.84 64.44
N THR A 265 15.11 5.21 64.69
CA THR A 265 16.06 5.62 63.64
C THR A 265 16.62 4.43 62.86
N LYS A 266 16.59 4.49 61.52
CA LYS A 266 17.16 3.46 60.64
C LYS A 266 18.69 3.54 60.63
N VAL A 267 19.37 2.48 61.07
CA VAL A 267 20.81 2.32 60.88
C VAL A 267 21.09 2.08 59.40
N GLU A 268 21.70 3.05 58.72
CA GLU A 268 22.09 2.90 57.32
C GLU A 268 23.20 1.84 57.18
N ALA A 269 22.88 0.72 56.53
CA ALA A 269 23.87 -0.28 56.19
C ALA A 269 24.81 0.28 55.10
N LYS A 270 26.13 0.25 55.35
CA LYS A 270 27.18 0.72 54.43
C LYS A 270 26.90 0.36 52.96
N ARG A 271 26.84 1.41 52.14
CA ARG A 271 26.64 1.43 50.69
C ARG A 271 27.51 0.38 49.98
N GLY A 272 26.87 -0.65 49.44
CA GLY A 272 27.54 -1.71 48.65
C GLY A 272 26.73 -2.99 48.45
N ARG A 273 25.74 -3.27 49.32
CA ARG A 273 24.89 -4.46 49.22
C ARG A 273 23.45 -4.07 48.87
N ARG A 274 23.11 -4.01 47.57
CA ARG A 274 21.70 -3.91 47.14
C ARG A 274 20.96 -5.16 47.60
N LYS A 275 20.18 -5.05 48.67
CA LYS A 275 19.09 -5.98 49.01
C LYS A 275 17.83 -5.33 48.47
N THR A 276 17.27 -5.85 47.38
CA THR A 276 15.90 -5.56 47.00
C THR A 276 15.02 -6.37 47.96
N THR A 277 14.59 -5.74 49.05
CA THR A 277 13.59 -6.30 49.95
C THR A 277 12.24 -5.89 49.40
N GLU A 278 11.48 -6.85 48.87
CA GLU A 278 10.09 -6.61 48.45
C GLU A 278 9.22 -6.54 49.71
N GLU A 279 8.48 -5.44 49.86
CA GLU A 279 7.80 -5.04 51.10
C GLU A 279 6.63 -5.95 51.47
N SER A 280 6.04 -6.68 50.51
CA SER A 280 4.84 -7.50 50.73
C SER A 280 5.08 -8.85 51.40
N THR A 281 6.29 -9.40 51.33
CA THR A 281 6.53 -10.82 51.66
C THR A 281 7.73 -11.03 52.58
N GLY A 282 8.44 -9.95 52.96
CA GLY A 282 9.62 -10.02 53.84
C GLY A 282 10.75 -10.95 53.33
N THR A 283 10.61 -11.46 52.11
CA THR A 283 11.45 -12.53 51.59
C THR A 283 12.59 -11.88 50.82
N THR A 284 13.78 -11.96 51.39
CA THR A 284 15.00 -11.46 50.74
C THR A 284 15.35 -12.37 49.57
N ILE A 285 14.88 -12.06 48.36
CA ILE A 285 15.36 -12.69 47.13
C ILE A 285 16.70 -12.05 46.79
N GLY A 286 17.78 -12.55 47.41
CA GLY A 286 19.12 -12.22 46.96
C GLY A 286 19.31 -12.84 45.58
N SER A 287 19.52 -12.02 44.55
CA SER A 287 19.96 -12.48 43.23
C SER A 287 21.22 -13.35 43.41
N ILE A 288 21.07 -14.66 43.31
CA ILE A 288 22.17 -15.61 43.46
C ILE A 288 23.01 -15.49 42.19
N ARG A 289 24.06 -14.65 42.22
CA ARG A 289 25.13 -14.71 41.20
C ARG A 289 25.64 -16.14 41.13
N ALA A 290 25.88 -16.68 39.94
CA ALA A 290 26.35 -18.06 39.72
C ALA A 290 27.52 -18.46 40.64
N ALA A 291 28.43 -17.53 40.96
CA ALA A 291 29.53 -17.72 41.90
C ALA A 291 29.10 -18.15 43.33
N THR A 292 27.89 -17.80 43.77
CA THR A 292 27.33 -18.21 45.07
C THR A 292 26.61 -19.56 45.03
N ALA A 293 26.17 -20.01 43.85
CA ALA A 293 25.62 -21.36 43.68
C ALA A 293 26.71 -22.43 43.84
N ASP A 294 27.91 -22.19 43.30
CA ASP A 294 29.06 -23.07 43.51
C ASP A 294 29.55 -23.07 44.96
N ARG A 295 29.43 -21.92 45.65
CA ARG A 295 29.75 -21.86 47.08
C ARG A 295 28.76 -22.68 47.92
N ARG A 296 27.47 -22.66 47.59
CA ARG A 296 26.45 -23.53 48.24
C ARG A 296 26.62 -25.02 47.95
N ARG A 297 27.25 -25.39 46.83
CA ARG A 297 27.62 -26.79 46.51
C ARG A 297 28.84 -27.25 47.31
N LYS A 298 29.75 -26.33 47.65
CA LYS A 298 30.98 -26.57 48.43
C LYS A 298 30.80 -26.41 49.94
N GLU A 299 29.78 -25.68 50.40
CA GLU A 299 29.43 -25.63 51.81
C GLU A 299 28.92 -27.02 52.23
N PRO A 300 29.53 -27.67 53.24
CA PRO A 300 28.99 -28.91 53.77
C PRO A 300 27.57 -28.60 54.24
N LYS A 301 26.57 -29.26 53.64
CA LYS A 301 25.18 -29.16 54.07
C LYS A 301 25.19 -29.37 55.57
N LYS A 302 24.82 -28.34 56.35
CA LYS A 302 24.66 -28.48 57.80
C LYS A 302 23.72 -29.66 57.99
N ILE A 303 24.26 -30.77 58.48
CA ILE A 303 23.53 -31.98 58.77
C ILE A 303 22.67 -31.63 59.98
N ALA A 304 21.57 -30.92 59.75
CA ALA A 304 20.45 -30.95 60.67
C ALA A 304 20.11 -32.43 60.86
N GLY A 305 20.00 -32.90 62.11
CA GLY A 305 20.14 -34.30 62.56
C GLY A 305 19.23 -35.38 61.96
N GLU A 306 18.61 -35.16 60.81
CA GLU A 306 17.67 -36.06 60.14
C GLU A 306 18.33 -37.09 59.20
N GLN A 307 19.65 -37.02 59.00
CA GLN A 307 20.42 -37.95 58.15
C GLN A 307 21.71 -38.42 58.82
N PHE A 308 21.66 -38.70 60.12
CA PHE A 308 22.82 -39.21 60.84
C PHE A 308 23.26 -40.59 60.34
N TYR A 309 22.32 -41.45 59.92
CA TYR A 309 22.63 -42.80 59.45
C TYR A 309 22.37 -43.00 57.96
N ARG A 310 23.27 -43.76 57.32
CA ARG A 310 23.16 -44.13 55.90
C ARG A 310 21.88 -44.92 55.57
N PHE A 311 21.32 -45.66 56.53
CA PHE A 311 20.07 -46.40 56.31
C PHE A 311 18.86 -45.47 56.16
N GLN A 312 18.79 -44.36 56.92
CA GLN A 312 17.70 -43.37 56.83
C GLN A 312 17.60 -42.79 55.42
N SER A 313 18.75 -42.50 54.79
CA SER A 313 18.80 -42.00 53.41
C SER A 313 18.38 -43.06 52.38
N LYS A 314 18.73 -44.34 52.60
CA LYS A 314 18.33 -45.43 51.71
C LYS A 314 16.83 -45.75 51.84
N GLU A 315 16.31 -45.67 53.05
CA GLU A 315 14.91 -45.95 53.36
C GLU A 315 13.98 -44.85 52.87
N LYS A 316 14.35 -43.58 53.06
CA LYS A 316 13.65 -42.43 52.44
C LYS A 316 13.54 -42.59 50.92
N LYS A 317 14.64 -42.90 50.25
CA LYS A 317 14.64 -43.14 48.78
C LYS A 317 13.79 -44.35 48.37
N ARG A 318 13.80 -45.43 49.15
CA ARG A 318 12.94 -46.60 48.89
C ARG A 318 11.46 -46.23 49.03
N ASN A 319 11.10 -45.50 50.09
CA ASN A 319 9.73 -45.05 50.32
C ASN A 319 9.26 -44.12 49.19
N GLU A 320 10.10 -43.18 48.76
CA GLU A 320 9.82 -42.30 47.61
C GLU A 320 9.56 -43.11 46.32
N ILE A 321 10.35 -44.16 46.06
CA ILE A 321 10.16 -45.03 44.88
C ILE A 321 8.84 -45.81 44.99
N ILE A 322 8.52 -46.36 46.17
CA ILE A 322 7.28 -47.10 46.43
C ILE A 322 6.06 -46.18 46.23
N GLU A 323 6.11 -44.95 46.76
CA GLU A 323 5.05 -43.96 46.56
C GLU A 323 4.85 -43.59 45.08
N LEU A 324 5.94 -43.45 44.33
CA LEU A 324 5.88 -43.17 42.89
C LEU A 324 5.28 -44.34 42.11
N GLN A 325 5.64 -45.58 42.45
CA GLN A 325 5.07 -46.78 41.83
C GLN A 325 3.56 -46.90 42.12
N ALA A 326 3.14 -46.65 43.36
CA ALA A 326 1.73 -46.67 43.74
C ALA A 326 0.91 -45.61 42.96
N LYS A 327 1.44 -44.38 42.83
CA LYS A 327 0.81 -43.32 42.02
C LYS A 327 0.72 -43.71 40.54
N PHE A 328 1.78 -44.31 40.01
CA PHE A 328 1.81 -44.76 38.62
C PHE A 328 0.78 -45.85 38.32
N GLU A 329 0.60 -46.81 39.24
CA GLU A 329 -0.44 -47.83 39.11
C GLU A 329 -1.85 -47.24 39.14
N GLN A 330 -2.11 -46.27 40.03
CA GLN A 330 -3.38 -45.55 40.08
C GLN A 330 -3.66 -44.81 38.77
N ASP A 331 -2.66 -44.12 38.23
CA ASP A 331 -2.80 -43.40 36.96
C ASP A 331 -2.99 -44.35 35.78
N LYS A 332 -2.29 -45.49 35.77
CA LYS A 332 -2.47 -46.55 34.75
C LYS A 332 -3.91 -47.07 34.74
N GLN A 333 -4.49 -47.31 35.93
CA GLN A 333 -5.89 -47.71 36.07
C GLN A 333 -6.85 -46.61 35.61
N ARG A 334 -6.58 -45.35 35.96
CA ARG A 334 -7.38 -44.19 35.52
C ARG A 334 -7.40 -44.05 34.00
N ILE A 335 -6.23 -44.17 33.37
CA ILE A 335 -6.10 -44.10 31.90
C ILE A 335 -6.82 -45.28 31.24
N ALA A 336 -6.74 -46.49 31.80
CA ALA A 336 -7.47 -47.66 31.27
C ALA A 336 -8.99 -47.45 31.31
N ARG A 337 -9.53 -46.90 32.41
CA ARG A 337 -10.96 -46.54 32.53
C ARG A 337 -11.37 -45.49 31.49
N LEU A 338 -10.54 -44.45 31.29
CA LEU A 338 -10.79 -43.41 30.28
C LEU A 338 -10.73 -43.96 28.86
N LYS A 339 -9.78 -44.86 28.56
CA LYS A 339 -9.69 -45.54 27.26
C LYS A 339 -10.92 -46.42 26.99
N ALA A 340 -11.38 -47.18 27.99
CA ALA A 340 -12.57 -48.01 27.87
C ALA A 340 -13.87 -47.19 27.71
N ALA A 341 -13.97 -46.04 28.39
CA ALA A 341 -15.09 -45.12 28.24
C ALA A 341 -15.08 -44.38 26.89
N ARG A 342 -13.93 -44.30 26.21
CA ARG A 342 -13.81 -43.64 24.91
C ARG A 342 -14.45 -44.53 23.83
N LYS A 343 -15.64 -44.13 23.35
CA LYS A 343 -16.31 -44.71 22.18
C LYS A 343 -15.67 -44.23 20.87
N PHE A 344 -14.35 -44.40 20.75
CA PHE A 344 -13.63 -44.04 19.54
C PHE A 344 -13.79 -45.16 18.51
N ARG A 345 -14.51 -44.86 17.42
CA ARG A 345 -14.65 -45.73 16.25
C ARG A 345 -13.76 -45.16 15.14
N PRO A 346 -12.59 -45.75 14.86
CA PRO A 346 -11.84 -45.37 13.67
C PRO A 346 -12.62 -45.82 12.43
N MET A 347 -12.82 -44.90 11.48
CA MET A 347 -13.30 -45.20 10.12
C MET A 347 -12.21 -45.91 9.32
#